data_AF-A0A7W2SQJ7-F1
#
_entry.id   AF-A0A7W2SQJ7-F1
#
_cell.length_a   1.000
_cell.length_b   1.000
_cell.length_c   1.000
_cell.angle_alpha   90.00
_cell.angle_beta   90.00
_cell.angle_gamma   90.00
#
_symmetry.space_group_name_H-M   'P 1'
#
loop_
_entity.id
_entity.type
_entity.pdbx_description
1 polymer ?
#
loop_
_entity_poly.entity_id
_entity_poly.type
_entity_poly.pdbx_seq_one_letter_code
_entity_poly.pdbx_strand_id
1 'polypeptide(L)'
;MEKQFNATSSTAAAILEMSQSISEVSSKISAVHSSAKHADKIVQSGQNHITLLTGAILEVSKEVSQTQQGMQDLDDLAQEVTLITESIRKISSQINLLGLNASIEAARAGSFGRGFAVVAEEVRNLAISTNSSSDHIANIINQVLSQSSNTVESMKLVFDKTNACGEKAKNVNKMLEKIALATDSVQQETEVVSVNAEQQVLATEEISRHVEQIVQSSEANADIAKQTELVAEHLRKLTH
;
A
#
# COMPACT_ATOMS: atom_id res chain seq x y z
N MET A 1 -67.76 24.21 0.77
CA MET A 1 -66.88 24.72 1.84
C MET A 1 -66.15 23.62 2.58
N GLU A 2 -66.83 22.61 3.13
CA GLU A 2 -66.17 21.48 3.84
C GLU A 2 -65.08 20.79 2.99
N LYS A 3 -65.35 20.53 1.71
CA LYS A 3 -64.34 19.99 0.77
C LYS A 3 -63.11 20.88 0.60
N GLN A 4 -63.29 22.21 0.60
CA GLN A 4 -62.21 23.18 0.39
C GLN A 4 -61.37 23.34 1.65
N PHE A 5 -62.01 23.37 2.83
CA PHE A 5 -61.34 23.35 4.13
C PHE A 5 -60.52 22.07 4.34
N ASN A 6 -61.08 20.91 4.01
CA ASN A 6 -60.35 19.64 4.11
C ASN A 6 -59.14 19.60 3.15
N ALA A 7 -59.28 20.17 1.94
CA ALA A 7 -58.18 20.24 0.97
C ALA A 7 -57.05 21.18 1.43
N THR A 8 -57.36 22.37 1.95
CA THR A 8 -56.32 23.29 2.49
C THR A 8 -55.65 22.72 3.73
N SER A 9 -56.40 22.10 4.64
CA SER A 9 -55.84 21.42 5.82
C SER A 9 -54.89 20.29 5.44
N SER A 10 -55.27 19.45 4.47
CA SER A 10 -54.40 18.41 3.93
C SER A 10 -53.15 18.97 3.26
N THR A 11 -53.27 20.12 2.57
CA THR A 11 -52.13 20.77 1.91
C THR A 11 -51.16 21.34 2.96
N ALA A 12 -51.67 21.98 4.01
CA ALA A 12 -50.86 22.47 5.12
C ALA A 12 -50.09 21.33 5.83
N ALA A 13 -50.73 20.18 6.03
CA ALA A 13 -50.06 18.99 6.56
C ALA A 13 -48.92 18.51 5.64
N ALA A 14 -49.16 18.44 4.32
CA ALA A 14 -48.14 18.06 3.35
C ALA A 14 -46.94 19.04 3.31
N ILE A 15 -47.18 20.34 3.52
CA ILE A 15 -46.12 21.37 3.61
C ILE A 15 -45.26 21.18 4.86
N LEU A 16 -45.87 20.81 5.99
CA LEU A 16 -45.13 20.50 7.22
C LEU A 16 -44.25 19.26 7.04
N GLU A 17 -44.79 18.20 6.41
CA GLU A 17 -44.02 17.00 6.07
C GLU A 17 -42.87 17.32 5.08
N MET A 18 -43.12 18.20 4.11
CA MET A 18 -42.10 18.65 3.14
C MET A 18 -40.99 19.43 3.83
N SER A 19 -41.33 20.37 4.72
CA SER A 19 -40.36 21.12 5.53
C SER A 19 -39.48 20.19 6.38
N GLN A 20 -40.10 19.18 7.01
CA GLN A 20 -39.36 18.18 7.77
C GLN A 20 -38.42 17.36 6.88
N SER A 21 -38.92 16.88 5.73
CA SER A 21 -38.13 16.10 4.78
C SER A 21 -36.93 16.89 4.24
N ILE A 22 -37.10 18.19 3.96
CA ILE A 22 -36.01 19.06 3.51
C ILE A 22 -34.96 19.24 4.61
N SER A 23 -35.38 19.42 5.87
CA SER A 23 -34.47 19.49 7.01
C SER A 23 -33.65 18.20 7.19
N GLU A 24 -34.30 17.05 7.02
CA GLU A 24 -33.61 15.75 7.04
C GLU A 24 -32.61 15.62 5.89
N VAL A 25 -32.97 16.05 4.68
CA VAL A 25 -32.07 16.09 3.51
C VAL A 25 -30.84 16.97 3.81
N SER A 26 -31.02 18.19 4.32
CA SER A 26 -29.92 19.09 4.69
C SER A 26 -28.97 18.49 5.73
N SER A 27 -29.51 17.77 6.71
CA SER A 27 -28.71 17.03 7.70
C SER A 27 -27.89 15.91 7.05
N LYS A 28 -28.49 15.16 6.10
CA LYS A 28 -27.80 14.11 5.36
C LYS A 28 -26.69 14.65 4.45
N ILE A 29 -26.92 15.77 3.77
CA ILE A 29 -25.91 16.46 2.96
C ILE A 29 -24.68 16.81 3.82
N SER A 30 -24.89 17.38 5.00
CA SER A 30 -23.81 17.71 5.94
C SER A 30 -23.00 16.47 6.37
N ALA A 31 -23.68 15.35 6.62
CA ALA A 31 -23.05 14.09 6.97
C ALA A 31 -22.25 13.47 5.80
N VAL A 32 -22.78 13.54 4.57
CA VAL A 32 -22.09 13.08 3.35
C VAL A 32 -20.85 13.93 3.09
N HIS A 33 -20.95 15.26 3.20
CA HIS A 33 -19.82 16.18 3.04
C HIS A 33 -18.68 15.87 4.04
N SER A 34 -19.03 15.68 5.32
CA SER A 34 -18.06 15.29 6.35
C SER A 34 -17.38 13.94 6.03
N SER A 35 -18.17 12.96 5.58
CA SER A 35 -17.68 11.63 5.21
C SER A 35 -16.75 11.68 3.99
N ALA A 36 -17.11 12.45 2.96
CA ALA A 36 -16.27 12.66 1.78
C ALA A 36 -14.94 13.34 2.15
N LYS A 37 -14.96 14.37 3.00
CA LYS A 37 -13.74 15.02 3.50
C LYS A 37 -12.86 14.07 4.32
N HIS A 38 -13.47 13.16 5.09
CA HIS A 38 -12.73 12.13 5.80
C HIS A 38 -12.09 11.11 4.85
N ALA A 39 -12.82 10.67 3.83
CA ALA A 39 -12.31 9.78 2.79
C ALA A 39 -11.12 10.39 2.04
N ASP A 40 -11.20 11.68 1.69
CA ASP A 40 -10.10 12.40 1.03
C ASP A 40 -8.82 12.40 1.90
N LYS A 41 -8.93 12.65 3.21
CA LYS A 41 -7.78 12.55 4.13
C LYS A 41 -7.19 11.15 4.19
N ILE A 42 -8.03 10.11 4.17
CA ILE A 42 -7.56 8.71 4.15
C ILE A 42 -6.80 8.44 2.84
N VAL A 43 -7.31 8.92 1.70
CA VAL A 43 -6.65 8.78 0.40
C VAL A 43 -5.29 9.46 0.38
N GLN A 44 -5.19 10.70 0.85
CA GLN A 44 -3.93 11.44 0.95
C GLN A 44 -2.92 10.72 1.86
N SER A 45 -3.36 10.22 3.01
CA SER A 45 -2.52 9.41 3.90
C SER A 45 -2.04 8.13 3.20
N GLY A 46 -2.93 7.43 2.49
CA GLY A 46 -2.61 6.26 1.70
C GLY A 46 -1.57 6.54 0.61
N GLN A 47 -1.69 7.66 -0.11
CA GLN A 47 -0.72 8.08 -1.13
C GLN A 47 0.66 8.36 -0.52
N ASN A 48 0.71 9.00 0.66
CA ASN A 48 1.96 9.21 1.39
C ASN A 48 2.61 7.88 1.78
N HIS A 49 1.83 6.93 2.32
CA HIS A 49 2.33 5.59 2.65
C HIS A 49 2.86 4.83 1.43
N ILE A 50 2.18 4.94 0.27
CA ILE A 50 2.66 4.32 -0.97
C ILE A 50 3.95 4.98 -1.48
N THR A 51 4.10 6.29 -1.30
CA THR A 51 5.34 7.00 -1.64
C THR A 51 6.51 6.49 -0.79
N LEU A 52 6.30 6.37 0.53
CA LEU A 52 7.29 5.81 1.45
C LEU A 52 7.64 4.35 1.11
N LEU A 53 6.63 3.53 0.82
CA LEU A 53 6.82 2.14 0.40
C LEU A 53 7.65 2.04 -0.89
N THR A 54 7.40 2.92 -1.86
CA THR A 54 8.16 2.97 -3.11
C THR A 54 9.61 3.35 -2.85
N GLY A 55 9.87 4.29 -1.94
CA GLY A 55 11.22 4.62 -1.49
C GLY A 55 11.95 3.42 -0.88
N ALA A 56 11.31 2.71 0.05
CA ALA A 56 11.88 1.52 0.68
C ALA A 56 12.18 0.40 -0.34
N ILE A 57 11.34 0.22 -1.35
CA ILE A 57 11.55 -0.75 -2.45
C ILE A 57 12.82 -0.42 -3.25
N LEU A 58 13.08 0.87 -3.51
CA LEU A 58 14.29 1.33 -4.19
C LEU A 58 15.55 1.09 -3.34
N GLU A 59 15.45 1.33 -2.02
CA GLU A 59 16.54 1.05 -1.09
C GLU A 59 16.88 -0.44 -1.06
N VAL A 60 15.89 -1.32 -0.91
CA VAL A 60 16.11 -2.78 -0.94
C VAL A 60 16.73 -3.21 -2.28
N SER A 61 16.26 -2.65 -3.40
CA SER A 61 16.83 -2.97 -4.73
C SER A 61 18.31 -2.58 -4.82
N LYS A 62 18.69 -1.45 -4.21
CA LYS A 62 20.09 -1.01 -4.12
C LYS A 62 20.92 -1.94 -3.23
N GLU A 63 20.41 -2.32 -2.06
CA GLU A 63 21.10 -3.24 -1.14
C GLU A 63 21.32 -4.62 -1.77
N VAL A 64 20.34 -5.12 -2.52
CA VAL A 64 20.48 -6.37 -3.29
C VAL A 64 21.59 -6.26 -4.32
N SER A 65 21.63 -5.17 -5.09
CA SER A 65 22.69 -4.94 -6.08
C SER A 65 24.07 -4.82 -5.44
N GLN A 66 24.19 -4.14 -4.30
CA GLN A 66 25.44 -4.05 -3.55
C GLN A 66 25.89 -5.40 -3.01
N THR A 67 24.96 -6.21 -2.51
CA THR A 67 25.25 -7.55 -2.00
C THR A 67 25.72 -8.46 -3.13
N GLN A 68 25.08 -8.38 -4.30
CA GLN A 68 25.50 -9.14 -5.48
C GLN A 68 26.92 -8.78 -5.91
N GLN A 69 27.29 -7.49 -5.90
CA GLN A 69 28.67 -7.06 -6.18
C GLN A 69 29.64 -7.62 -5.14
N GLY A 70 29.30 -7.55 -3.84
CA GLY A 70 30.15 -8.10 -2.79
C GLY A 70 30.34 -9.62 -2.88
N MET A 71 29.35 -10.36 -3.37
CA MET A 71 29.49 -11.80 -3.65
C MET A 71 30.40 -12.06 -4.86
N GLN A 72 30.35 -11.22 -5.90
CA GLN A 72 31.27 -11.32 -7.02
C GLN A 72 32.72 -11.10 -6.57
N ASP A 73 32.97 -10.09 -5.75
CA ASP A 73 34.30 -9.81 -5.22
C ASP A 73 34.80 -10.96 -4.32
N LEU A 74 33.90 -11.60 -3.56
CA LEU A 74 34.21 -12.78 -2.76
C LEU A 74 34.58 -13.99 -3.63
N ASP A 75 33.87 -14.21 -4.73
CA ASP A 75 34.16 -15.29 -5.67
C ASP A 75 35.54 -15.11 -6.32
N ASP A 76 35.90 -13.88 -6.69
CA ASP A 76 37.20 -13.55 -7.26
C ASP A 76 38.34 -13.80 -6.24
N LEU A 77 38.16 -13.35 -5.00
CA LEU A 77 39.11 -13.61 -3.90
C LEU A 77 39.24 -15.12 -3.63
N ALA A 78 38.13 -15.85 -3.60
CA ALA A 78 38.14 -17.29 -3.38
C ALA A 78 38.93 -18.02 -4.49
N GLN A 79 38.78 -17.61 -5.75
CA GLN A 79 39.56 -18.15 -6.87
C GLN A 79 41.07 -17.87 -6.70
N GLU A 80 41.46 -16.67 -6.26
CA GLU A 80 42.86 -16.34 -6.00
C GLU A 80 43.45 -17.24 -4.90
N VAL A 81 42.71 -17.45 -3.80
CA VAL A 81 43.15 -18.35 -2.72
C VAL A 81 43.24 -19.80 -3.21
N THR A 82 42.33 -20.25 -4.10
CA THR A 82 42.44 -21.58 -4.73
C THR A 82 43.76 -21.73 -5.48
N LEU A 83 44.15 -20.74 -6.31
CA LEU A 83 45.39 -20.77 -7.07
C LEU A 83 46.63 -20.82 -6.16
N ILE A 84 46.63 -20.04 -5.07
CA ILE A 84 47.71 -20.05 -4.09
C ILE A 84 47.79 -21.42 -3.40
N THR A 85 46.65 -21.98 -3.00
CA THR A 85 46.57 -23.29 -2.33
C THR A 85 47.09 -24.41 -3.24
N GLU A 86 46.76 -24.38 -4.54
CA GLU A 86 47.31 -25.31 -5.53
C GLU A 86 48.83 -25.17 -5.66
N SER A 87 49.37 -23.94 -5.63
CA SER A 87 50.80 -23.68 -5.67
C SER A 87 51.51 -24.26 -4.44
N ILE A 88 50.96 -24.04 -3.24
CA ILE A 88 51.49 -24.61 -1.99
C ILE A 88 51.51 -26.14 -2.06
N ARG A 89 50.44 -26.75 -2.56
CA ARG A 89 50.37 -28.21 -2.74
C ARG A 89 51.43 -28.72 -3.73
N LYS A 90 51.68 -28.00 -4.83
CA LYS A 90 52.75 -28.33 -5.78
C LYS A 90 54.13 -28.24 -5.13
N ILE A 91 54.41 -27.15 -4.40
CA ILE A 91 55.68 -26.95 -3.68
C ILE A 91 55.89 -28.03 -2.63
N SER A 92 54.88 -28.30 -1.82
CA SER A 92 54.94 -29.32 -0.78
C SER A 92 55.17 -30.72 -1.36
N SER A 93 54.51 -31.05 -2.48
CA SER A 93 54.76 -32.31 -3.18
C SER A 93 56.20 -32.43 -3.71
N GLN A 94 56.80 -31.33 -4.17
CA GLN A 94 58.22 -31.29 -4.55
C GLN A 94 59.13 -31.46 -3.34
N ILE A 95 58.84 -30.80 -2.21
CA ILE A 95 59.60 -30.95 -0.95
C ILE A 95 59.52 -32.40 -0.46
N ASN A 96 58.36 -33.04 -0.53
CA ASN A 96 58.18 -34.44 -0.16
C ASN A 96 59.08 -35.37 -1.02
N LEU A 97 59.17 -35.12 -2.34
CA LEU A 97 60.06 -35.86 -3.23
C LEU A 97 61.54 -35.59 -2.95
N LEU A 98 61.91 -34.34 -2.65
CA LEU A 98 63.26 -33.97 -2.24
C LEU A 98 63.67 -34.66 -0.93
N GLY A 99 62.78 -34.66 0.07
CA GLY A 99 62.96 -35.36 1.34
C GLY A 99 63.13 -36.87 1.14
N LEU A 100 62.31 -37.49 0.27
CA LEU A 100 62.46 -38.90 -0.09
C LEU A 100 63.84 -39.20 -0.70
N ASN A 101 64.27 -38.39 -1.68
CA ASN A 101 65.58 -38.55 -2.32
C ASN A 101 66.72 -38.38 -1.30
N ALA A 102 66.60 -37.42 -0.37
CA ALA A 102 67.56 -37.21 0.70
C ALA A 102 67.60 -38.39 1.68
N SER A 103 66.45 -38.98 2.05
CA SER A 103 66.39 -40.19 2.89
C SER A 103 67.06 -41.39 2.21
N ILE A 104 66.88 -41.55 0.90
CA ILE A 104 67.54 -42.61 0.10
C ILE A 104 69.06 -42.41 0.11
N GLU A 105 69.55 -41.19 -0.16
CA GLU A 105 70.98 -40.92 -0.19
C GLU A 105 71.63 -41.01 1.20
N ALA A 106 70.91 -40.61 2.25
CA ALA A 106 71.33 -40.78 3.63
C ALA A 106 71.47 -42.27 4.02
N ALA A 107 70.55 -43.13 3.56
CA ALA A 107 70.68 -44.58 3.73
C ALA A 107 71.89 -45.14 2.97
N ARG A 108 72.18 -44.60 1.78
CA ARG A 108 73.32 -44.99 0.94
C ARG A 108 74.67 -44.63 1.57
N ALA A 109 74.75 -43.53 2.31
CA ALA A 109 75.93 -43.10 3.06
C ALA A 109 76.19 -43.92 4.36
N GLY A 110 75.30 -44.86 4.71
CA GLY A 110 75.47 -45.76 5.85
C GLY A 110 75.59 -45.04 7.19
N SER A 111 76.64 -45.33 7.96
CA SER A 111 76.82 -44.80 9.32
C SER A 111 77.01 -43.28 9.36
N PHE A 112 77.54 -42.68 8.30
CA PHE A 112 77.76 -41.23 8.16
C PHE A 112 76.48 -40.45 7.81
N GLY A 113 75.46 -41.11 7.26
CA GLY A 113 74.19 -40.49 6.85
C GLY A 113 73.09 -40.46 7.92
N ARG A 114 73.30 -41.07 9.10
CA ARG A 114 72.24 -41.22 10.12
C ARG A 114 71.62 -39.90 10.58
N GLY A 115 72.42 -38.85 10.78
CA GLY A 115 71.89 -37.53 11.15
C GLY A 115 71.06 -36.89 10.03
N PHE A 116 71.51 -37.04 8.78
CA PHE A 116 70.79 -36.56 7.60
C PHE A 116 69.48 -37.32 7.36
N ALA A 117 69.44 -38.63 7.65
CA ALA A 117 68.23 -39.43 7.51
C ALA A 117 67.08 -38.94 8.42
N VAL A 118 67.39 -38.53 9.65
CA VAL A 118 66.40 -37.98 10.59
C VAL A 118 65.84 -36.65 10.07
N VAL A 119 66.72 -35.76 9.58
CA VAL A 119 66.29 -34.47 9.01
C VAL A 119 65.45 -34.68 7.75
N ALA A 120 65.83 -35.63 6.89
CA ALA A 120 65.09 -35.92 5.65
C ALA A 120 63.68 -36.47 5.93
N GLU A 121 63.50 -37.33 6.94
CA GLU A 121 62.17 -37.80 7.34
C GLU A 121 61.33 -36.69 7.97
N GLU A 122 61.92 -35.80 8.77
CA GLU A 122 61.22 -34.65 9.34
C GLU A 122 60.73 -33.68 8.25
N VAL A 123 61.58 -33.37 7.26
CA VAL A 123 61.20 -32.58 6.08
C VAL A 123 60.05 -33.24 5.32
N ARG A 124 60.07 -34.58 5.20
CA ARG A 124 59.01 -35.34 4.53
C ARG A 124 57.69 -35.24 5.29
N ASN A 125 57.71 -35.40 6.61
CA ASN A 125 56.54 -35.25 7.47
C ASN A 125 55.95 -33.84 7.40
N LEU A 126 56.79 -32.80 7.40
CA LEU A 126 56.35 -31.41 7.21
C LEU A 126 55.65 -31.21 5.86
N ALA A 127 56.17 -31.80 4.79
CA ALA A 127 55.55 -31.72 3.47
C ALA A 127 54.18 -32.44 3.44
N ILE A 128 54.09 -33.66 3.99
CA ILE A 128 52.81 -34.39 4.09
C ILE A 128 51.78 -33.58 4.89
N SER A 129 52.17 -33.02 6.03
CA SER A 129 51.31 -32.15 6.85
C SER A 129 50.86 -30.92 6.07
N THR A 130 51.77 -30.25 5.37
CA THR A 130 51.48 -29.08 4.52
C THR A 130 50.48 -29.40 3.40
N ASN A 131 50.60 -30.56 2.75
CA ASN A 131 49.64 -31.02 1.74
C ASN A 131 48.25 -31.24 2.35
N SER A 132 48.18 -31.91 3.50
CA SER A 132 46.92 -32.13 4.22
C SER A 132 46.23 -30.81 4.59
N SER A 133 46.99 -29.83 5.09
CA SER A 133 46.45 -28.49 5.36
C SER A 133 45.98 -27.78 4.09
N SER A 134 46.71 -27.92 2.97
CA SER A 134 46.30 -27.33 1.68
C SER A 134 45.00 -27.95 1.16
N ASP A 135 44.83 -29.27 1.27
CA ASP A 135 43.59 -29.94 0.89
C ASP A 135 42.42 -29.50 1.80
N HIS A 136 42.67 -29.28 3.09
CA HIS A 136 41.66 -28.75 4.01
C HIS A 136 41.23 -27.32 3.64
N ILE A 137 42.19 -26.44 3.31
CA ILE A 137 41.93 -25.08 2.84
C ILE A 137 41.10 -25.11 1.54
N ALA A 138 41.47 -25.95 0.58
CA ALA A 138 40.73 -26.09 -0.68
C ALA A 138 39.27 -26.51 -0.43
N ASN A 139 39.03 -27.41 0.52
CA ASN A 139 37.67 -27.82 0.90
C ASN A 139 36.85 -26.67 1.49
N ILE A 140 37.46 -25.85 2.36
CA ILE A 140 36.80 -24.66 2.93
C ILE A 140 36.45 -23.65 1.82
N ILE A 141 37.36 -23.40 0.88
CA ILE A 141 37.11 -22.49 -0.24
C ILE A 141 35.95 -22.97 -1.11
N ASN A 142 35.87 -24.28 -1.39
CA ASN A 142 34.74 -24.86 -2.13
C ASN A 142 33.40 -24.66 -1.39
N GLN A 143 33.40 -24.76 -0.06
CA GLN A 143 32.21 -24.47 0.75
C GLN A 143 31.84 -22.98 0.69
N VAL A 144 32.82 -22.08 0.74
CA VAL A 144 32.61 -20.63 0.60
C VAL A 144 32.00 -20.30 -0.77
N LEU A 145 32.55 -20.82 -1.86
CA LEU A 145 32.03 -20.63 -3.22
C LEU A 145 30.58 -21.15 -3.36
N SER A 146 30.30 -22.33 -2.81
CA SER A 146 28.94 -22.90 -2.80
C SER A 146 27.97 -21.99 -2.03
N GLN A 147 28.37 -21.49 -0.87
CA GLN A 147 27.54 -20.59 -0.06
C GLN A 147 27.34 -19.23 -0.73
N SER A 148 28.37 -18.71 -1.41
CA SER A 148 28.30 -17.48 -2.23
C SER A 148 27.24 -17.64 -3.34
N SER A 149 27.32 -18.73 -4.11
CA SER A 149 26.34 -19.05 -5.16
C SER A 149 24.90 -19.12 -4.63
N ASN A 150 24.68 -19.81 -3.50
CA ASN A 150 23.36 -19.89 -2.86
C ASN A 150 22.84 -18.50 -2.42
N THR A 151 23.74 -17.63 -1.97
CA THR A 151 23.41 -16.27 -1.56
C THR A 151 23.00 -15.42 -2.77
N VAL A 152 23.71 -15.54 -3.90
CA VAL A 152 23.37 -14.86 -5.15
C VAL A 152 21.99 -15.30 -5.66
N GLU A 153 21.68 -16.60 -5.64
CA GLU A 153 20.36 -17.11 -6.03
C GLU A 153 19.24 -16.57 -5.13
N SER A 154 19.49 -16.52 -3.82
CA SER A 154 18.56 -15.94 -2.85
C SER A 154 18.32 -14.45 -3.10
N MET A 155 19.39 -13.70 -3.43
CA MET A 155 19.31 -12.28 -3.76
C MET A 155 18.50 -12.02 -5.03
N LYS A 156 18.62 -12.89 -6.04
CA LYS A 156 17.78 -12.83 -7.25
C LYS A 156 16.29 -12.99 -6.91
N LEU A 157 15.94 -13.93 -6.04
CA LEU A 157 14.56 -14.11 -5.60
C LEU A 157 14.04 -12.88 -4.84
N VAL A 158 14.88 -12.25 -4.00
CA VAL A 158 14.54 -11.01 -3.30
C VAL A 158 14.30 -9.89 -4.30
N PHE A 159 15.16 -9.73 -5.31
CA PHE A 159 15.00 -8.75 -6.38
C PHE A 159 13.65 -8.89 -7.10
N ASP A 160 13.30 -10.10 -7.53
CA ASP A 160 12.04 -10.36 -8.24
C ASP A 160 10.82 -10.04 -7.38
N LYS A 161 10.85 -10.42 -6.08
CA LYS A 161 9.77 -10.10 -5.13
C LYS A 161 9.64 -8.60 -4.87
N THR A 162 10.77 -7.89 -4.77
CA THR A 162 10.81 -6.43 -4.57
C THR A 162 10.22 -5.70 -5.78
N ASN A 163 10.56 -6.12 -7.00
CA ASN A 163 9.96 -5.58 -8.22
C ASN A 163 8.45 -5.83 -8.29
N ALA A 164 8.00 -7.04 -7.96
CA ALA A 164 6.57 -7.35 -7.89
C ALA A 164 5.84 -6.50 -6.84
N CYS A 165 6.50 -6.18 -5.72
CA CYS A 165 5.98 -5.26 -4.72
C CYS A 165 5.84 -3.84 -5.29
N GLY A 166 6.82 -3.38 -6.07
CA GLY A 166 6.79 -2.08 -6.75
C GLY A 166 5.60 -1.93 -7.71
N GLU A 167 5.34 -2.93 -8.54
CA GLU A 167 4.18 -2.92 -9.44
C GLU A 167 2.85 -2.94 -8.67
N LYS A 168 2.78 -3.67 -7.55
CA LYS A 168 1.59 -3.64 -6.68
C LYS A 168 1.39 -2.26 -6.05
N ALA A 169 2.45 -1.64 -5.53
CA ALA A 169 2.38 -0.29 -4.96
C ALA A 169 1.88 0.73 -5.98
N LYS A 170 2.36 0.66 -7.23
CA LYS A 170 1.90 1.49 -8.35
C LYS A 170 0.41 1.29 -8.66
N ASN A 171 -0.07 0.04 -8.63
CA ASN A 171 -1.49 -0.25 -8.83
C ASN A 171 -2.35 0.30 -7.68
N VAL A 172 -1.89 0.18 -6.44
CA VAL A 172 -2.59 0.80 -5.28
C VAL A 172 -2.64 2.32 -5.42
N ASN A 173 -1.56 2.97 -5.87
CA ASN A 173 -1.56 4.42 -6.09
C ASN A 173 -2.64 4.85 -7.11
N LYS A 174 -2.75 4.13 -8.24
CA LYS A 174 -3.79 4.38 -9.24
C LYS A 174 -5.20 4.17 -8.69
N MET A 175 -5.40 3.21 -7.80
CA MET A 175 -6.69 3.00 -7.14
C MET A 175 -7.02 4.15 -6.20
N LEU A 176 -6.04 4.65 -5.43
CA LEU A 176 -6.20 5.81 -4.57
C LEU A 176 -6.53 7.08 -5.37
N GLU A 177 -5.87 7.31 -6.50
CA GLU A 177 -6.21 8.42 -7.43
C GLU A 177 -7.66 8.33 -7.91
N LYS A 178 -8.14 7.13 -8.27
CA LYS A 178 -9.54 6.94 -8.66
C LYS A 178 -10.51 7.22 -7.50
N ILE A 179 -10.15 6.85 -6.27
CA ILE A 179 -10.96 7.15 -5.08
C ILE A 179 -10.97 8.66 -4.80
N ALA A 180 -9.85 9.36 -4.98
CA ALA A 180 -9.80 10.82 -4.85
C ALA A 180 -10.79 11.48 -5.82
N LEU A 181 -10.76 11.09 -7.11
CA LEU A 181 -11.67 11.62 -8.13
C LEU A 181 -13.13 11.32 -7.81
N ALA A 182 -13.45 10.11 -7.35
CA ALA A 182 -14.81 9.76 -6.95
C ALA A 182 -15.27 10.58 -5.73
N THR A 183 -14.37 10.85 -4.78
CA THR A 183 -14.67 11.64 -3.59
C THR A 183 -14.92 13.10 -3.95
N ASP A 184 -14.15 13.66 -4.88
CA ASP A 184 -14.36 15.01 -5.43
C ASP A 184 -15.72 15.13 -6.14
N SER A 185 -16.07 14.14 -6.97
CA SER A 185 -17.39 14.07 -7.63
C SER A 185 -18.54 14.06 -6.61
N VAL A 186 -18.42 13.27 -5.54
CA VAL A 186 -19.43 13.23 -4.47
C VAL A 186 -19.56 14.59 -3.77
N GLN A 187 -18.46 15.31 -3.55
CA GLN A 187 -18.52 16.65 -2.95
C GLN A 187 -19.26 17.63 -3.86
N GLN A 188 -18.98 17.62 -5.17
CA GLN A 188 -19.68 18.46 -6.16
C GLN A 188 -21.17 18.14 -6.24
N GLU A 189 -21.55 16.87 -6.29
CA GLU A 189 -22.96 16.45 -6.29
C GLU A 189 -23.66 16.88 -5.00
N THR A 190 -23.00 16.74 -3.85
CA THR A 190 -23.54 17.15 -2.55
C THR A 190 -23.79 18.66 -2.49
N GLU A 191 -22.94 19.46 -3.11
CA GLU A 191 -23.12 20.92 -3.22
C GLU A 191 -24.35 21.28 -4.07
N VAL A 192 -24.54 20.60 -5.21
CA VAL A 192 -25.75 20.78 -6.04
C VAL A 192 -27.02 20.40 -5.26
N VAL A 193 -27.00 19.29 -4.53
CA VAL A 193 -28.16 18.88 -3.71
C VAL A 193 -28.42 19.90 -2.59
N SER A 194 -27.37 20.50 -2.01
CA SER A 194 -27.52 21.56 -0.99
C SER A 194 -28.26 22.77 -1.54
N VAL A 195 -27.85 23.24 -2.74
CA VAL A 195 -28.52 24.36 -3.42
C VAL A 195 -29.97 24.02 -3.72
N ASN A 196 -30.27 22.80 -4.18
CA ASN A 196 -31.64 22.36 -4.45
C ASN A 196 -32.48 22.30 -3.16
N ALA A 197 -31.91 21.86 -2.04
CA ALA A 197 -32.59 21.84 -0.75
C ALA A 197 -32.94 23.26 -0.28
N GLU A 198 -32.02 24.22 -0.41
CA GLU A 198 -32.29 25.63 -0.12
C GLU A 198 -33.41 26.21 -1.01
N GLN A 199 -33.42 25.89 -2.30
CA GLN A 199 -34.51 26.30 -3.20
C GLN A 199 -35.86 25.68 -2.80
N GLN A 200 -35.86 24.43 -2.34
CA GLN A 200 -37.06 23.76 -1.86
C GLN A 200 -37.59 24.39 -0.56
N VAL A 201 -36.73 24.87 0.34
CA VAL A 201 -37.16 25.64 1.52
C VAL A 201 -37.95 26.87 1.06
N LEU A 202 -37.38 27.67 0.14
CA LEU A 202 -38.03 28.88 -0.37
C LEU A 202 -39.37 28.59 -1.04
N ALA A 203 -39.43 27.54 -1.86
CA ALA A 203 -40.68 27.11 -2.50
C ALA A 203 -41.73 26.66 -1.47
N THR A 204 -41.31 25.96 -0.42
CA THR A 204 -42.20 25.48 0.66
C THR A 204 -42.79 26.65 1.44
N GLU A 205 -41.99 27.67 1.74
CA GLU A 205 -42.44 28.92 2.39
C GLU A 205 -43.45 29.67 1.52
N GLU A 206 -43.20 29.76 0.21
CA GLU A 206 -44.13 30.41 -0.74
C GLU A 206 -45.47 29.67 -0.83
N ILE A 207 -45.44 28.34 -0.92
CA ILE A 207 -46.65 27.52 -0.93
C ILE A 207 -47.42 27.67 0.39
N SER A 208 -46.72 27.69 1.54
CA SER A 208 -47.35 27.92 2.85
C SER A 208 -48.11 29.24 2.88
N ARG A 209 -47.49 30.32 2.40
CA ARG A 209 -48.14 31.63 2.29
C ARG A 209 -49.37 31.60 1.38
N HIS A 210 -49.31 30.87 0.26
CA HIS A 210 -50.47 30.72 -0.63
C HIS A 210 -51.60 29.92 0.01
N VAL A 211 -51.31 28.89 0.79
CA VAL A 211 -52.34 28.14 1.54
C VAL A 211 -53.02 29.03 2.57
N GLU A 212 -52.28 29.85 3.31
CA GLU A 212 -52.85 30.83 4.24
C GLU A 212 -53.79 31.83 3.54
N GLN A 213 -53.40 32.34 2.37
CA GLN A 213 -54.23 33.23 1.55
C GLN A 213 -55.53 32.55 1.08
N ILE A 214 -55.47 31.26 0.72
CA ILE A 214 -56.66 30.48 0.31
C ILE A 214 -57.60 30.25 1.50
N VAL A 215 -57.05 29.99 2.69
CA VAL A 215 -57.85 29.85 3.92
C VAL A 215 -58.59 31.16 4.20
N GLN A 216 -57.89 32.29 4.23
CA GLN A 216 -58.50 33.62 4.44
C GLN A 216 -59.57 33.94 3.38
N SER A 217 -59.30 33.64 2.11
CA SER A 217 -60.27 33.86 1.03
C SER A 217 -61.49 32.94 1.15
N SER A 218 -61.30 31.71 1.64
CA SER A 218 -62.41 30.76 1.87
C SER A 218 -63.31 31.21 3.02
N GLU A 219 -62.74 31.76 4.08
CA GLU A 219 -63.48 32.36 5.20
C GLU A 219 -64.28 33.59 4.74
N ALA A 220 -63.66 34.50 3.96
CA ALA A 220 -64.37 35.63 3.39
C ALA A 220 -65.54 35.20 2.48
N ASN A 221 -65.34 34.17 1.66
CA ASN A 221 -66.40 33.61 0.82
C ASN A 221 -67.52 32.96 1.66
N ALA A 222 -67.18 32.34 2.79
CA ALA A 222 -68.14 31.79 3.75
C ALA A 222 -69.08 32.87 4.28
N ASP A 223 -68.51 33.99 4.69
CA ASP A 223 -69.24 35.13 5.23
C ASP A 223 -70.15 35.76 4.16
N ILE A 224 -69.63 35.95 2.93
CA ILE A 224 -70.41 36.46 1.80
C ILE A 224 -71.58 35.53 1.47
N ALA A 225 -71.36 34.21 1.43
CA ALA A 225 -72.41 33.25 1.15
C ALA A 225 -73.52 33.30 2.21
N LYS A 226 -73.16 33.40 3.49
CA LYS A 226 -74.10 33.56 4.61
C LYS A 226 -74.88 34.87 4.52
N GLN A 227 -74.23 35.97 4.16
CA GLN A 227 -74.92 37.25 3.93
C GLN A 227 -75.90 37.15 2.75
N THR A 228 -75.50 36.49 1.67
CA THR A 228 -76.34 36.31 0.48
C THR A 228 -77.57 35.46 0.80
N GLU A 229 -77.42 34.41 1.61
CA GLU A 229 -78.52 33.58 2.10
C GLU A 229 -79.51 34.41 2.94
N LEU A 230 -79.02 35.23 3.87
CA LEU A 230 -79.86 36.14 4.67
C LEU A 230 -80.64 37.14 3.80
N VAL A 231 -79.98 37.72 2.79
CA VAL A 231 -80.62 38.64 1.84
C VAL A 231 -81.69 37.92 1.02
N ALA A 232 -81.39 36.71 0.52
CA ALA A 232 -82.36 35.91 -0.23
C ALA A 232 -83.58 35.53 0.62
N GLU A 233 -83.38 35.18 1.90
CA GLU A 233 -84.48 34.87 2.81
C GLU A 233 -85.34 36.11 3.09
N HIS A 234 -84.71 37.27 3.28
CA HIS A 234 -85.41 38.55 3.45
C HIS A 234 -86.24 38.93 2.21
N LEU A 235 -85.67 38.78 1.01
CA LEU A 235 -86.39 38.99 -0.24
C LEU A 235 -87.56 38.02 -0.38
N ARG A 236 -87.38 36.73 -0.05
CA ARG A 236 -88.46 35.74 -0.07
C ARG A 236 -89.62 36.12 0.84
N LYS A 237 -89.35 36.70 2.02
CA LYS A 237 -90.36 37.21 2.95
C LYS A 237 -91.11 38.46 2.45
N LEU A 238 -90.51 39.23 1.55
CA LEU A 238 -91.14 40.43 0.96
C LEU A 238 -92.02 40.11 -0.26
N THR A 239 -91.75 39.01 -0.95
CA THR A 239 -92.47 38.60 -2.17
C THR A 239 -93.63 37.64 -1.93
N HIS A 240 -93.88 37.26 -0.68
CA HIS A 240 -95.00 36.45 -0.22
C HIS A 240 -95.89 37.26 0.71
#